data_AF-A0A8H5S135-F1
#
_entry.id   AF-A0A8H5S135-F1
#
_cell.length_a   1.000
_cell.length_b   1.000
_cell.length_c   1.000
_cell.angle_alpha   90.00
_cell.angle_beta   90.00
_cell.angle_gamma   90.00
#
_symmetry.space_group_name_H-M   'P 1'
#
loop_
_entity.id
_entity.type
_entity.pdbx_description
1 polymer ?
#
loop_
_entity_poly.entity_id
_entity_poly.type
_entity_poly.pdbx_seq_one_letter_code
_entity_poly.pdbx_strand_id
1 'polypeptide(L)'
;MDIPSWSVENANASVIDSVEAPHGDNSTNEQHLHNMQNSVRDALEAPQIAICGIALRLPGGISNCEEYWDLLYHGLDAQRPIPSSRFNIDGFNDSLGGKDSIKTKHGYFIEGDLSCLDTSFFSLTKNELERVDPQQRLLLEITHKCLEDAGEIH
;
A
#
# COMPACT_ATOMS: atom_id res chain seq x y z
N MET A 1 36.45 -4.52 2.10
CA MET A 1 35.19 -3.88 1.65
C MET A 1 34.28 -3.93 2.85
N ASP A 2 34.39 -2.88 3.64
CA ASP A 2 33.96 -2.82 5.03
C ASP A 2 32.52 -2.35 5.13
N ILE A 3 31.74 -3.09 5.92
CA ILE A 3 30.36 -2.80 6.27
C ILE A 3 30.38 -1.78 7.42
N PRO A 4 29.70 -0.62 7.35
CA PRO A 4 29.71 0.31 8.48
C PRO A 4 28.84 -0.22 9.63
N SER A 5 29.50 -0.40 10.78
CA SER A 5 28.90 -0.64 12.09
C SER A 5 28.08 0.57 12.55
N TRP A 6 26.76 0.49 12.48
CA TRP A 6 25.86 1.38 13.24
C TRP A 6 25.11 0.61 14.34
N SER A 7 25.81 -0.29 15.04
CA SER A 7 25.34 -0.79 16.33
C SER A 7 25.11 0.35 17.32
N VAL A 8 23.82 0.61 17.59
CA VAL A 8 23.23 0.95 18.89
C VAL A 8 24.06 1.90 19.76
N GLU A 9 23.78 3.20 19.68
CA GLU A 9 24.06 4.11 20.78
C GLU A 9 22.87 5.03 21.04
N ASN A 10 22.27 4.77 22.20
CA ASN A 10 21.09 5.41 22.74
C ASN A 10 21.48 6.82 23.25
N ALA A 11 21.34 7.83 22.40
CA ALA A 11 21.67 9.22 22.74
C ALA A 11 20.42 9.99 23.20
N ASN A 12 19.92 9.66 24.40
CA ASN A 12 19.03 10.54 25.16
C ASN A 12 19.80 11.12 26.35
N ALA A 13 20.41 12.29 26.17
CA ALA A 13 20.79 13.17 27.27
C ALA A 13 20.94 14.63 26.79
N SER A 14 19.99 15.45 27.24
CA SER A 14 20.12 16.89 27.51
C SER A 14 20.56 17.84 26.39
N VAL A 15 19.60 18.45 25.68
CA VAL A 15 19.53 19.92 25.47
C VAL A 15 18.08 20.29 25.20
N ILE A 16 17.34 20.75 26.20
CA ILE A 16 16.18 21.64 25.99
C ILE A 16 16.46 22.90 26.78
N ASP A 17 16.91 23.91 26.03
CA ASP A 17 17.08 25.27 26.50
C ASP A 17 15.72 25.92 26.76
N SER A 18 15.73 26.86 27.69
CA SER A 18 14.58 27.38 28.41
C SER A 18 13.58 28.08 27.48
N VAL A 19 12.35 27.57 27.40
CA VAL A 19 11.19 28.28 26.87
C VAL A 19 10.15 28.43 27.98
N GLU A 20 9.71 29.67 28.19
CA GLU A 20 8.75 30.13 29.19
C GLU A 20 7.54 29.20 29.37
N ALA A 21 7.21 28.90 30.63
CA ALA A 21 6.09 28.05 31.01
C ALA A 21 4.74 28.73 30.71
N PRO A 22 3.88 28.17 29.83
CA PRO A 22 2.47 28.49 29.88
C PRO A 22 1.88 27.84 31.14
N HIS A 23 1.00 28.54 31.84
CA HIS A 23 0.26 28.02 33.00
C HIS A 23 -0.73 26.95 32.53
N GLY A 24 -0.23 25.75 32.23
CA GLY A 24 -0.98 24.56 31.85
C GLY A 24 -0.84 23.50 32.92
N ASP A 25 -1.97 22.91 33.29
CA ASP A 25 -2.10 21.86 34.31
C ASP A 25 -1.09 20.71 34.10
N ASN A 26 -0.16 20.54 35.05
CA ASN A 26 0.85 19.47 35.06
C ASN A 26 0.23 18.05 35.00
N SER A 27 -1.06 17.90 35.33
CA SER A 27 -1.76 16.61 35.24
C SER A 27 -1.87 16.09 33.79
N THR A 28 -1.94 16.98 32.80
CA THR A 28 -2.13 16.60 31.38
C THR A 28 -0.83 16.05 30.77
N ASN A 29 0.32 16.59 31.15
CA ASN A 29 1.62 16.11 30.67
C ASN A 29 2.01 14.76 31.30
N GLU A 30 1.73 14.56 32.59
CA GLU A 30 1.99 13.28 33.25
C GLU A 30 1.08 12.16 32.74
N GLN A 31 -0.19 12.46 32.46
CA GLN A 31 -1.12 11.54 31.80
C GLN A 31 -0.67 11.16 30.38
N HIS A 32 -0.14 12.12 29.61
CA HIS A 32 0.36 11.85 28.26
C HIS A 32 1.59 10.92 28.27
N LEU A 33 2.53 11.14 29.18
CA LEU A 33 3.70 10.28 29.35
C LEU A 33 3.32 8.87 29.83
N HIS A 34 2.38 8.76 30.77
CA HIS A 34 1.88 7.48 31.27
C HIS A 34 1.15 6.69 30.17
N ASN A 35 0.33 7.34 29.35
CA ASN A 35 -0.36 6.70 28.23
C ASN A 35 0.62 6.21 27.14
N MET A 36 1.69 6.98 26.89
CA MET A 36 2.74 6.58 25.94
C MET A 36 3.59 5.42 26.47
N GLN A 37 3.85 5.36 27.77
CA GLN A 37 4.54 4.22 28.40
C GLN A 37 3.70 2.94 28.37
N ASN A 38 2.39 3.07 28.61
CA ASN A 38 1.46 1.93 28.56
C ASN A 38 1.30 1.40 27.11
N SER A 39 1.20 2.27 26.10
CA SER A 39 1.07 1.83 24.70
C SER A 39 2.31 1.09 24.18
N VAL A 40 3.51 1.53 24.57
CA VAL A 40 4.76 0.84 24.23
C VAL A 40 4.82 -0.52 24.91
N ARG A 41 4.41 -0.61 26.18
CA ARG A 41 4.36 -1.87 26.92
C ARG A 41 3.35 -2.85 26.30
N ASP A 42 2.16 -2.38 25.94
CA ASP A 42 1.14 -3.20 25.29
C ASP A 42 1.63 -3.72 23.92
N ALA A 43 2.40 -2.91 23.19
CA ALA A 43 3.02 -3.33 21.93
C ALA A 43 4.14 -4.37 22.14
N LEU A 44 4.85 -4.33 23.26
CA LEU A 44 5.87 -5.33 23.61
C LEU A 44 5.26 -6.66 24.10
N GLU A 45 4.08 -6.61 24.71
CA GLU A 45 3.32 -7.79 25.15
C GLU A 45 2.41 -8.37 24.05
N ALA A 46 2.26 -7.67 22.91
CA ALA A 46 1.43 -8.13 21.80
C ALA A 46 2.00 -9.38 21.12
N PRO A 47 1.14 -10.28 20.60
CA PRO A 47 1.59 -11.41 19.79
C PRO A 47 2.39 -10.94 18.59
N GLN A 48 3.58 -11.51 18.39
CA GLN A 48 4.39 -11.24 17.20
C GLN A 48 3.75 -11.92 15.99
N ILE A 49 3.38 -11.13 14.99
CA ILE A 49 2.78 -11.62 13.75
C ILE A 49 3.85 -11.59 12.66
N ALA A 50 4.19 -12.76 12.13
CA ALA A 50 5.07 -12.88 10.98
C ALA A 50 4.27 -12.66 9.68
N ILE A 51 4.88 -11.94 8.73
CA ILE A 51 4.41 -11.89 7.34
C ILE A 51 5.12 -13.03 6.60
N CYS A 52 4.38 -14.09 6.28
CA CYS A 52 4.95 -15.29 5.68
C CYS A 52 4.92 -15.29 4.16
N GLY A 53 4.12 -14.44 3.52
CA GLY A 53 4.05 -14.32 2.07
C GLY A 53 3.51 -12.96 1.64
N ILE A 54 3.81 -12.59 0.40
CA ILE A 54 3.42 -11.33 -0.22
C ILE A 54 3.12 -11.54 -1.70
N ALA A 55 2.04 -10.93 -2.17
CA ALA A 55 1.77 -10.81 -3.60
C ALA A 55 1.16 -9.45 -3.89
N LEU A 56 1.48 -8.91 -5.06
CA LEU A 56 1.06 -7.58 -5.46
C LEU A 56 0.84 -7.49 -6.96
N ARG A 57 0.03 -6.52 -7.36
CA ARG A 57 -0.09 -6.09 -8.75
C ARG A 57 -0.31 -4.59 -8.75
N LEU A 58 0.63 -3.89 -9.36
CA LEU A 58 0.76 -2.45 -9.25
C LEU A 58 0.80 -1.81 -10.64
N PRO A 59 0.60 -0.49 -10.72
CA PRO A 59 0.79 0.28 -11.95
C PRO A 59 2.21 0.10 -12.52
N GLY A 60 2.37 0.27 -13.84
CA GLY A 60 3.68 0.13 -14.51
C GLY A 60 4.08 -1.30 -14.83
N GLY A 61 3.10 -2.21 -14.93
CA GLY A 61 3.33 -3.62 -15.26
C GLY A 61 3.85 -4.48 -14.10
N ILE A 62 3.98 -3.89 -12.90
CA ILE A 62 4.59 -4.54 -11.74
C ILE A 62 3.68 -5.65 -11.21
N SER A 63 4.24 -6.85 -11.12
CA SER A 63 3.55 -8.10 -10.81
C SER A 63 4.20 -8.92 -9.70
N ASN A 64 5.36 -8.49 -9.20
CA ASN A 64 6.11 -9.14 -8.12
C ASN A 64 6.93 -8.12 -7.30
N CYS A 65 7.45 -8.59 -6.16
CA CYS A 65 8.19 -7.75 -5.22
C CYS A 65 9.53 -7.24 -5.76
N GLU A 66 10.19 -7.99 -6.65
CA GLU A 66 11.46 -7.59 -7.26
C GLU A 66 11.26 -6.38 -8.18
N GLU A 67 10.27 -6.45 -9.08
CA GLU A 67 9.88 -5.34 -9.95
C GLU A 67 9.43 -4.11 -9.13
N TYR A 68 8.70 -4.33 -8.03
CA TYR A 68 8.31 -3.23 -7.14
C TYR A 68 9.52 -2.59 -6.46
N TRP A 69 10.46 -3.41 -5.98
CA TRP A 69 11.69 -2.94 -5.37
C TRP A 69 12.55 -2.15 -6.36
N ASP A 70 12.66 -2.62 -7.60
CA ASP A 70 13.37 -1.91 -8.66
C ASP A 70 12.77 -0.55 -8.96
N LEU A 71 11.44 -0.43 -9.00
CA LEU A 71 10.77 0.87 -9.16
C LEU A 71 11.13 1.82 -8.02
N LEU A 72 11.10 1.35 -6.77
CA LEU A 72 11.44 2.16 -5.60
C LEU A 72 12.91 2.56 -5.58
N TYR A 73 13.80 1.61 -5.86
CA TYR A 73 15.25 1.81 -5.85
C TYR A 73 15.68 2.85 -6.88
N HIS A 74 15.07 2.82 -8.07
CA HIS A 74 15.35 3.77 -9.14
C HIS A 74 14.50 5.06 -9.05
N GLY A 75 13.57 5.15 -8.09
CA GLY A 75 12.69 6.31 -7.91
C GLY A 75 11.79 6.60 -9.11
N LEU A 76 11.33 5.55 -9.80
CA LEU A 76 10.53 5.68 -11.02
C LEU A 76 9.05 5.97 -10.71
N ASP A 77 8.41 6.72 -11.61
CA ASP A 77 6.97 7.02 -11.57
C ASP A 77 6.23 6.20 -12.63
N ALA A 78 5.24 5.41 -12.20
CA ALA A 78 4.39 4.59 -13.05
C ALA A 78 3.12 5.31 -13.57
N GLN A 79 3.06 6.64 -13.44
CA GLN A 79 1.99 7.46 -13.97
C GLN A 79 1.91 7.30 -15.50
N ARG A 80 0.68 7.08 -16.00
CA ARG A 80 0.41 6.99 -17.43
C ARG A 80 -0.88 7.71 -17.82
N PRO A 81 -1.05 8.05 -19.11
CA PRO A 81 -2.32 8.56 -19.61
C PRO A 81 -3.47 7.59 -19.32
N ILE A 82 -4.67 8.13 -19.11
CA ILE A 82 -5.87 7.30 -18.88
C ILE A 82 -6.09 6.40 -20.11
N PRO A 83 -6.12 5.06 -19.96
CA PRO A 83 -6.30 4.17 -21.09
C PRO A 83 -7.66 4.38 -21.77
N SER A 84 -7.68 4.47 -23.10
CA SER A 84 -8.91 4.57 -23.88
C SER A 84 -9.83 3.35 -23.71
N SER A 85 -9.28 2.22 -23.28
CA SER A 85 -10.03 1.01 -22.93
C SER A 85 -10.90 1.17 -21.68
N ARG A 86 -10.63 2.16 -20.81
CA ARG A 86 -11.46 2.44 -19.63
C ARG A 86 -12.67 3.31 -20.00
N PHE A 87 -12.42 4.46 -20.60
CA PHE A 87 -13.44 5.36 -21.13
C PHE A 87 -12.80 6.38 -22.07
N ASN A 88 -13.61 6.96 -22.96
CA ASN A 88 -13.14 8.00 -23.87
C ASN A 88 -13.03 9.35 -23.14
N ILE A 89 -11.81 9.71 -22.73
CA ILE A 89 -11.55 10.95 -21.98
C ILE A 89 -11.81 12.22 -22.78
N ASP A 90 -11.68 12.18 -24.10
CA ASP A 90 -11.93 13.34 -24.96
C ASP A 90 -13.40 13.77 -24.91
N GLY A 91 -14.30 12.84 -24.60
CA GLY A 91 -15.73 13.12 -24.36
C GLY A 91 -16.02 13.85 -23.04
N PHE A 92 -15.06 13.92 -22.11
CA PHE A 92 -15.19 14.55 -20.79
C PHE A 92 -14.34 15.83 -20.66
N ASN A 93 -13.81 16.34 -21.78
CA ASN A 93 -12.94 17.51 -21.79
C ASN A 93 -13.72 18.81 -21.48
N ASP A 94 -13.16 19.62 -20.58
CA ASP A 94 -13.78 20.79 -19.94
C ASP A 94 -13.93 22.02 -20.85
N SER A 95 -13.97 21.86 -22.19
CA SER A 95 -14.12 22.99 -23.12
C SER A 95 -15.43 23.76 -22.95
N LEU A 96 -16.33 23.31 -22.06
CA LEU A 96 -17.64 23.90 -21.79
C LEU A 96 -17.93 24.19 -20.30
N GLY A 97 -16.97 24.02 -19.37
CA GLY A 97 -17.13 24.40 -17.96
C GLY A 97 -18.25 23.66 -17.21
N GLY A 98 -18.56 22.43 -17.61
CA GLY A 98 -19.64 21.62 -17.06
C GLY A 98 -19.25 20.92 -15.75
N LYS A 99 -20.25 20.64 -14.90
CA LYS A 99 -20.09 19.93 -13.61
C LYS A 99 -19.54 18.49 -13.76
N ASP A 100 -19.63 17.93 -14.97
CA ASP A 100 -19.27 16.54 -15.29
C ASP A 100 -17.93 16.41 -16.05
N SER A 101 -17.07 17.44 -16.01
CA SER A 101 -15.77 17.41 -16.69
C SER A 101 -14.68 16.71 -15.87
N ILE A 102 -13.82 15.96 -16.55
CA ILE A 102 -12.65 15.31 -15.95
C ILE A 102 -11.41 16.16 -16.26
N LYS A 103 -10.83 16.76 -15.22
CA LYS A 103 -9.65 17.64 -15.36
C LYS A 103 -8.32 16.89 -15.40
N THR A 104 -8.30 15.66 -14.91
CA THR A 104 -7.10 14.84 -14.80
C THR A 104 -6.98 13.89 -16.00
N LYS A 105 -5.86 13.95 -16.72
CA LYS A 105 -5.60 13.11 -17.92
C LYS A 105 -4.66 11.94 -17.67
N HIS A 106 -4.10 11.85 -16.47
CA HIS A 106 -3.11 10.86 -16.09
C HIS A 106 -3.51 10.17 -14.79
N GLY A 107 -3.05 8.95 -14.59
CA GLY A 107 -3.29 8.21 -13.37
C GLY A 107 -2.44 6.96 -13.31
N TYR A 108 -2.74 6.15 -12.32
CA TYR A 108 -2.05 4.91 -12.03
C TYR A 108 -3.01 3.77 -12.27
N PHE A 109 -2.67 2.90 -13.21
CA PHE A 109 -3.58 1.87 -13.67
C PHE A 109 -2.84 0.55 -13.77
N ILE A 110 -3.38 -0.47 -13.11
CA ILE A 110 -2.95 -1.85 -13.30
C ILE A 110 -3.11 -2.23 -14.77
N GLU A 111 -2.09 -2.89 -15.31
CA GLU A 111 -2.03 -3.34 -16.68
C GLU A 111 -2.62 -4.74 -16.87
N GLY A 112 -3.04 -5.03 -18.10
CA GLY A 112 -3.69 -6.29 -18.48
C GLY A 112 -5.21 -6.30 -18.27
N ASP A 113 -5.81 -7.43 -18.62
CA ASP A 113 -7.24 -7.66 -18.43
C ASP A 113 -7.51 -8.10 -16.97
N LEU A 114 -8.13 -7.21 -16.19
CA LEU A 114 -8.57 -7.49 -14.81
C LEU A 114 -9.80 -8.41 -14.77
N SER A 115 -10.35 -8.77 -15.93
CA SER A 115 -11.50 -9.66 -16.07
C SER A 115 -11.09 -11.13 -16.11
N CYS A 116 -9.80 -11.43 -16.33
CA CYS A 116 -9.31 -12.80 -16.40
C CYS A 116 -9.01 -13.38 -15.01
N LEU A 117 -9.41 -14.63 -14.79
CA LEU A 117 -9.07 -15.45 -13.63
C LEU A 117 -9.00 -16.90 -14.12
N ASP A 118 -8.11 -17.72 -13.55
CA ASP A 118 -8.08 -19.16 -13.84
C ASP A 118 -9.36 -19.84 -13.30
N THR A 119 -10.35 -20.00 -14.18
CA THR A 119 -11.63 -20.62 -13.84
C THR A 119 -11.49 -22.08 -13.38
N SER A 120 -10.46 -22.78 -13.87
CA SER A 120 -10.24 -24.19 -13.53
C SER A 120 -9.73 -24.34 -12.10
N PHE A 121 -8.87 -23.43 -11.65
CA PHE A 121 -8.40 -23.42 -10.27
C PHE A 121 -9.52 -23.08 -9.26
N PHE A 122 -10.35 -22.08 -9.56
CA PHE A 122 -11.42 -21.62 -8.65
C PHE A 122 -12.76 -22.34 -8.82
N SER A 123 -12.84 -23.38 -9.67
CA SER A 123 -14.08 -24.12 -9.95
C SER A 123 -15.27 -23.22 -10.35
N LEU A 124 -15.00 -22.13 -11.06
CA LEU A 124 -16.01 -21.18 -11.55
C LEU A 124 -16.36 -21.48 -13.01
N THR A 125 -17.63 -21.34 -13.38
CA THR A 125 -18.01 -21.37 -14.80
C THR A 125 -17.72 -20.02 -15.47
N LYS A 126 -17.57 -20.00 -16.80
CA LYS A 126 -17.36 -18.75 -17.57
C LYS A 126 -18.48 -17.72 -17.34
N ASN A 127 -19.73 -18.18 -17.25
CA ASN A 127 -20.91 -17.33 -17.08
C ASN A 127 -21.03 -16.76 -15.66
N GLU A 128 -20.51 -17.47 -14.66
CA GLU A 128 -20.35 -16.95 -13.30
C GLU A 128 -19.21 -15.94 -13.26
N LEU A 129 -18.06 -16.28 -13.87
CA LEU A 129 -16.90 -15.40 -13.91
C LEU A 129 -17.30 -14.04 -14.47
N GLU A 130 -18.01 -13.97 -15.61
CA GLU A 130 -18.48 -12.71 -16.23
C GLU A 130 -19.28 -11.80 -15.28
N ARG A 131 -19.97 -12.36 -14.27
CA ARG A 131 -20.76 -11.62 -13.29
C ARG A 131 -20.00 -11.20 -12.03
N VAL A 132 -18.82 -11.77 -11.77
CA VAL A 132 -18.00 -11.43 -10.60
C VAL A 132 -17.40 -10.04 -10.79
N ASP A 133 -17.39 -9.21 -9.75
CA ASP A 133 -16.75 -7.89 -9.83
C ASP A 133 -15.23 -8.05 -10.11
N PRO A 134 -14.62 -7.25 -11.01
CA PRO A 134 -13.19 -7.37 -11.32
C PRO A 134 -12.25 -7.25 -10.10
N GLN A 135 -12.63 -6.51 -9.05
CA GLN A 135 -11.83 -6.40 -7.83
C GLN A 135 -11.83 -7.71 -7.05
N GLN A 136 -12.96 -8.43 -7.02
CA GLN A 136 -13.05 -9.74 -6.39
C GLN A 136 -12.19 -10.78 -7.12
N ARG A 137 -12.19 -10.75 -8.47
CA ARG A 137 -11.33 -11.62 -9.28
C ARG A 137 -9.85 -11.35 -8.99
N LEU A 138 -9.46 -10.08 -8.98
CA LEU A 138 -8.09 -9.66 -8.65
C LEU A 138 -7.69 -10.09 -7.23
N LEU A 139 -8.59 -9.92 -6.26
CA LEU A 139 -8.34 -10.34 -4.88
C LEU A 139 -8.08 -11.85 -4.78
N LEU A 140 -8.88 -12.67 -5.47
CA LEU A 140 -8.69 -14.12 -5.50
C LEU A 140 -7.34 -14.51 -6.12
N GLU A 141 -6.98 -13.90 -7.25
CA GLU A 141 -5.69 -14.11 -7.90
C GLU A 141 -4.51 -13.77 -6.98
N ILE A 142 -4.54 -12.59 -6.36
CA ILE A 142 -3.46 -12.12 -5.46
C ILE A 142 -3.40 -12.94 -4.18
N THR A 143 -4.55 -13.33 -3.62
CA THR A 143 -4.58 -14.19 -2.42
C THR A 143 -3.92 -15.53 -2.71
N HIS A 144 -4.22 -16.13 -3.87
CA HIS A 144 -3.60 -17.39 -4.28
C HIS A 144 -2.08 -17.24 -4.43
N LYS A 145 -1.60 -16.22 -5.16
CA LYS A 145 -0.16 -15.93 -5.28
C LYS A 145 0.53 -15.68 -3.94
N CYS A 146 -0.15 -15.01 -3.01
CA CYS A 146 0.37 -14.76 -1.66
C CYS A 146 0.55 -16.07 -0.88
N LEU A 147 -0.38 -17.01 -1.02
CA LEU A 147 -0.26 -18.34 -0.43
C LEU A 147 0.84 -19.17 -1.10
N GLU A 148 1.05 -19.03 -2.41
CA GLU A 148 2.18 -19.66 -3.13
C GLU A 148 3.52 -19.15 -2.59
N ASP A 149 3.66 -17.84 -2.43
CA ASP A 149 4.86 -17.20 -1.87
C ASP A 149 5.11 -17.63 -0.42
N ALA A 150 4.05 -17.82 0.37
CA ALA A 150 4.13 -18.36 1.72
C ALA A 150 4.49 -19.85 1.79
N GLY A 151 4.49 -20.56 0.67
CA GLY A 151 4.73 -22.01 0.61
C GLY A 151 3.59 -22.86 1.16
N GLU A 152 2.37 -22.31 1.26
CA GLU A 152 1.20 -22.94 1.89
C GLU A 152 0.31 -23.71 0.89
N ILE A 153 0.77 -23.90 -0.35
CA ILE A 153 -0.01 -24.59 -1.39
C ILE A 153 0.53 -26.00 -1.59
N HIS A 154 -0.33 -26.99 -1.33
CA HIS A 154 -0.12 -28.42 -1.55
C HIS A 154 -1.20 -29.00 -2.46
#